data_AF-A0A3C0W134-F1
#
_entry.id   AF-A0A3C0W134-F1
#
_cell.length_a   1.000
_cell.length_b   1.000
_cell.length_c   1.000
_cell.angle_alpha   90.00
_cell.angle_beta   90.00
_cell.angle_gamma   90.00
#
_symmetry.space_group_name_H-M   'P 1'
#
loop_
_entity.id
_entity.type
_entity.pdbx_description
1 polymer ?
#
loop_
_entity_poly.entity_id
_entity_poly.type
_entity_poly.pdbx_seq_one_letter_code
_entity_poly.pdbx_strand_id
1 'polypeptide(L)'
;MEDFKAQRIGLVPAVIALLVAATVLLPGLQAAEFDFFEKQIRPLFHKHCYECHSTEGGKAKGGLVLDSREGWVTGGDSGPAIVPGDP
;
A
#
# COMPACT_ATOMS: atom_id res chain seq x y z
N MET A 1 -19.94 -43.30 18.89
CA MET A 1 -19.62 -42.74 17.54
C MET A 1 -20.14 -41.30 17.37
N GLU A 2 -20.82 -40.73 18.37
CA GLU A 2 -21.37 -39.37 18.33
C GLU A 2 -20.38 -38.31 18.86
N ASP A 3 -19.35 -38.76 19.57
CA ASP A 3 -18.43 -37.94 20.36
C ASP A 3 -17.36 -37.25 19.48
N PHE A 4 -16.96 -37.92 18.39
CA PHE A 4 -16.03 -37.34 17.39
C PHE A 4 -16.66 -36.23 16.55
N LYS A 5 -18.00 -36.20 16.43
CA LYS A 5 -18.71 -35.19 15.63
C LYS A 5 -18.80 -33.86 16.39
N ALA A 6 -19.01 -33.90 17.72
CA ALA A 6 -19.02 -32.73 18.59
C ALA A 6 -17.64 -32.06 18.70
N GLN A 7 -16.56 -32.85 18.79
CA GLN A 7 -15.18 -32.34 18.82
C GLN A 7 -14.82 -31.59 17.53
N ARG A 8 -15.32 -32.05 16.37
CA ARG A 8 -15.07 -31.42 15.05
C ARG A 8 -15.90 -30.15 14.83
N ILE A 9 -17.11 -30.07 15.39
CA ILE A 9 -18.01 -28.91 15.26
C ILE A 9 -17.53 -27.73 16.13
N GLY A 10 -16.89 -27.98 17.29
CA GLY A 10 -16.33 -26.93 18.15
C GLY A 10 -14.94 -26.43 17.73
N LEU A 11 -14.13 -27.29 17.08
CA LEU A 11 -12.76 -26.95 16.69
C LEU A 11 -12.70 -25.97 15.51
N VAL A 12 -13.60 -26.10 14.54
CA VAL A 12 -13.64 -25.26 13.33
C VAL A 12 -13.88 -23.77 13.63
N PRO A 13 -14.92 -23.36 14.39
CA PRO A 13 -15.13 -21.94 14.71
C PRO A 13 -14.04 -21.38 15.63
N ALA A 14 -13.46 -22.19 16.52
CA ALA A 14 -12.34 -21.78 17.37
C ALA A 14 -11.05 -21.54 16.57
N VAL A 15 -10.75 -22.40 15.59
CA VAL A 15 -9.60 -22.22 14.68
C VAL A 15 -9.81 -20.99 13.77
N ILE A 16 -11.03 -20.77 13.26
CA ILE A 16 -11.36 -19.58 12.47
C ILE A 16 -11.21 -18.31 13.32
N ALA A 17 -11.73 -18.31 14.55
CA ALA A 17 -11.58 -17.16 15.47
C ALA A 17 -10.10 -16.88 15.81
N LEU A 18 -9.30 -17.92 16.00
CA LEU A 18 -7.86 -17.79 16.25
C LEU A 18 -7.10 -17.23 15.04
N LEU A 19 -7.45 -17.67 13.82
CA LEU A 19 -6.86 -17.16 12.58
C LEU A 19 -7.23 -15.69 12.33
N VAL A 20 -8.47 -15.29 12.61
CA VAL A 20 -8.92 -13.89 12.51
C VAL A 20 -8.23 -13.01 13.57
N ALA A 21 -8.05 -13.51 14.80
CA ALA A 21 -7.31 -12.77 15.82
C ALA A 21 -5.83 -12.57 15.43
N ALA A 22 -5.21 -13.57 14.81
CA ALA A 22 -3.82 -13.50 14.37
C ALA A 22 -3.58 -12.45 13.27
N THR A 23 -4.53 -12.26 12.34
CA THR A 23 -4.39 -11.24 11.28
C THR A 23 -4.56 -9.81 11.80
N VAL A 24 -5.44 -9.59 12.78
CA VAL A 24 -5.63 -8.27 13.42
C VAL A 24 -4.41 -7.84 14.25
N LEU A 25 -3.67 -8.81 14.81
CA LEU A 25 -2.52 -8.57 15.69
C LEU A 25 -1.17 -8.43 14.95
N LEU A 26 -1.15 -8.50 13.61
CA LEU A 26 0.05 -8.39 12.78
C LEU A 26 0.17 -7.07 11.96
N PRO A 27 -0.10 -5.86 12.49
CA PRO A 27 0.06 -4.61 11.71
C PRO A 27 1.52 -4.09 11.68
N GLY A 28 2.52 -4.97 11.63
CA GLY A 28 3.92 -4.60 11.88
C GLY A 28 4.72 -4.11 10.67
N LEU A 29 4.69 -4.84 9.55
CA LEU A 29 5.58 -4.53 8.42
C LEU A 29 5.09 -3.34 7.59
N GLN A 30 3.80 -3.30 7.28
CA GLN A 30 3.24 -2.32 6.33
C GLN A 30 3.21 -0.90 6.91
N ALA A 31 3.17 -0.77 8.23
CA ALA A 31 3.25 0.52 8.92
C ALA A 31 4.65 1.15 8.78
N ALA A 32 5.72 0.36 8.82
CA ALA A 32 7.09 0.87 8.75
C ALA A 32 7.45 1.41 7.35
N GLU A 33 7.02 0.71 6.29
CA GLU A 33 7.24 1.15 4.90
C GLU A 33 6.48 2.43 4.58
N PHE A 34 5.23 2.53 5.06
CA PHE A 34 4.42 3.73 4.93
C PHE A 34 5.07 4.92 5.66
N ASP A 35 5.50 4.73 6.90
CA ASP A 35 6.18 5.75 7.69
C ASP A 35 7.47 6.24 7.02
N PHE A 36 8.25 5.32 6.44
CA PHE A 36 9.45 5.68 5.68
C PHE A 36 9.09 6.53 4.47
N PHE A 37 8.09 6.11 3.67
CA PHE A 37 7.65 6.88 2.52
C PHE A 37 7.20 8.29 2.91
N GLU A 38 6.35 8.42 3.91
CA GLU A 38 5.79 9.71 4.35
C GLU A 38 6.87 10.64 4.93
N LYS A 39 7.84 10.09 5.68
CA LYS A 39 8.87 10.90 6.36
C LYS A 39 10.11 11.17 5.51
N GLN A 40 10.44 10.29 4.58
CA GLN A 40 11.70 10.35 3.82
C GLN A 40 11.50 10.63 2.33
N ILE A 41 10.44 10.09 1.71
CA ILE A 41 10.25 10.18 0.25
C ILE A 41 9.32 11.35 -0.12
N ARG A 42 8.12 11.43 0.48
CA ARG A 42 7.15 12.49 0.16
C ARG A 42 7.72 13.91 0.31
N PRO A 43 8.54 14.24 1.32
CA PRO A 43 9.13 15.58 1.44
C PRO A 43 10.07 15.93 0.28
N LEU A 44 10.75 14.95 -0.30
CA LEU A 44 11.62 15.16 -1.47
C LEU A 44 10.81 15.55 -2.70
N PHE A 45 9.69 14.86 -2.96
CA PHE A 45 8.81 15.23 -4.06
C PHE A 45 8.19 16.61 -3.85
N HIS A 46 7.80 16.95 -2.62
CA HIS A 46 7.27 18.28 -2.32
C HIS A 46 8.31 19.38 -2.58
N LYS A 47 9.56 19.15 -2.18
CA LYS A 47 10.64 20.13 -2.33
C LYS A 47 11.14 20.28 -3.76
N HIS A 48 11.11 19.21 -4.57
CA HIS A 48 11.84 19.16 -5.83
C HIS A 48 10.98 18.88 -7.07
N CYS A 49 9.77 18.36 -6.93
CA CYS A 49 9.02 17.80 -8.06
C CYS A 49 7.61 18.41 -8.21
N TYR A 50 6.89 18.62 -7.11
CA TYR A 50 5.47 19.00 -7.14
C TYR A 50 5.20 20.37 -7.78
N GLU A 51 6.19 21.27 -7.85
CA GLU A 51 6.06 22.53 -8.58
C GLU A 51 5.60 22.30 -10.04
N CYS A 52 6.05 21.20 -10.66
CA CYS A 52 5.75 20.88 -12.06
C CYS A 52 4.99 19.57 -12.28
N HIS A 53 4.96 18.67 -11.29
CA HIS A 53 4.43 17.31 -11.40
C HIS A 53 3.42 16.99 -10.28
N SER A 54 2.53 17.93 -9.98
CA SER A 54 1.42 17.75 -9.05
C SER A 54 0.09 18.08 -9.71
N THR A 55 -1.01 17.66 -9.08
CA THR A 55 -2.36 18.02 -9.48
C THR A 55 -2.67 19.49 -9.21
N GLU A 56 -2.09 20.09 -8.17
CA GLU A 56 -2.31 21.50 -7.82
C GLU A 56 -1.56 22.48 -8.74
N GLY A 57 -0.45 22.05 -9.36
CA GLY A 57 0.38 22.88 -10.26
C GLY A 57 -0.24 23.19 -11.63
N GLY A 58 -1.47 22.76 -11.90
CA GLY A 58 -2.14 22.92 -13.20
C GLY A 58 -1.78 21.80 -14.18
N LYS A 59 -1.39 22.13 -15.42
CA LYS A 59 -0.98 21.10 -16.39
C LYS A 59 0.41 20.56 -16.01
N ALA A 60 0.43 19.38 -15.41
CA ALA A 60 1.67 18.69 -15.06
C ALA A 60 2.56 18.49 -16.30
N LYS A 61 3.85 18.79 -16.18
CA LYS A 61 4.79 18.70 -17.30
C LYS A 61 4.93 17.26 -17.76
N GLY A 62 4.93 17.04 -19.09
CA GLY A 62 5.07 15.71 -19.68
C GLY A 62 4.01 14.71 -19.23
N GLY A 63 2.81 15.18 -18.86
CA GLY A 63 1.70 14.34 -18.40
C GLY A 63 1.92 13.66 -17.04
N LEU A 64 3.04 13.90 -16.36
CA LEU A 64 3.47 13.15 -15.18
C LEU A 64 2.97 13.79 -13.88
N VAL A 65 2.24 13.00 -13.07
CA VAL A 65 1.70 13.40 -11.77
C VAL A 65 2.30 12.52 -10.66
N LEU A 66 2.93 13.13 -9.66
CA LEU A 66 3.69 12.44 -8.60
C LEU A 66 3.09 12.58 -7.19
N ASP A 67 2.04 13.36 -7.01
CA ASP A 67 1.37 13.56 -5.71
C ASP A 67 0.20 12.60 -5.46
N SER A 68 -0.12 11.73 -6.42
CA SER A 68 -1.20 10.73 -6.34
C SER A 68 -0.73 9.35 -6.79
N ARG A 69 -1.34 8.31 -6.23
CA ARG A 69 -1.07 6.91 -6.60
C ARG A 69 -1.47 6.65 -8.06
N GLU A 70 -2.60 7.20 -8.47
CA GLU A 70 -3.13 7.08 -9.83
C GLU A 70 -2.16 7.69 -10.85
N GLY A 71 -1.54 8.82 -10.52
CA GLY A 71 -0.49 9.45 -11.32
C GLY A 71 0.72 8.53 -11.52
N TRP A 72 1.16 7.85 -10.46
CA TRP A 72 2.29 6.91 -10.54
C TRP A 72 2.01 5.71 -11.45
N VAL A 73 0.81 5.16 -11.34
CA VAL A 73 0.38 4.02 -12.17
C VAL A 73 0.25 4.42 -13.64
N THR A 74 -0.23 5.64 -13.90
CA THR A 74 -0.41 6.15 -15.26
C THR A 74 0.93 6.46 -15.93
N GLY A 75 1.89 7.00 -15.19
CA GLY A 75 3.16 7.48 -15.73
C GLY A 75 3.01 8.82 -16.46
N GLY A 76 3.97 9.13 -17.33
CA GLY A 76 3.97 10.32 -18.17
C GLY A 76 4.17 10.00 -19.64
N ASP A 77 4.35 11.04 -20.45
CA ASP A 77 4.51 10.93 -21.91
C ASP A 77 5.74 10.08 -22.31
N SER A 78 6.73 9.97 -21.42
CA SER A 78 7.94 9.16 -21.60
C SER A 78 7.79 7.69 -21.17
N GLY A 79 6.61 7.29 -20.66
CA GLY A 79 6.35 5.95 -20.15
C GLY A 79 6.16 5.88 -18.63
N PRO A 80 6.30 4.69 -18.01
CA PRO A 80 6.04 4.49 -16.59
C PRO A 80 7.05 5.26 -15.72
N ALA A 81 6.55 5.89 -14.66
CA ALA A 81 7.38 6.66 -13.75
C ALA A 81 7.99 5.81 -12.62
N ILE A 82 7.34 4.70 -12.26
CA ILE A 82 7.76 3.79 -11.20
C ILE A 82 7.60 2.36 -11.71
N VAL A 83 8.69 1.59 -11.70
CA VAL A 83 8.69 0.15 -11.98
C VAL A 83 9.15 -0.58 -10.72
N PRO A 84 8.27 -1.33 -10.04
CA PRO A 84 8.64 -2.02 -8.80
C PRO A 84 9.81 -2.99 -9.01
N GLY A 85 10.89 -2.78 -8.25
CA GLY A 85 12.08 -3.64 -8.29
C GLY A 85 13.12 -3.32 -9.37
N ASP A 86 12.89 -2.29 -10.19
CA ASP A 86 13.78 -1.88 -11.29
C ASP A 86 14.10 -0.36 -11.18
N PRO A 87 15.10 0.01 -10.36
CA PRO A 87 15.44 1.39 -10.03
C PRO A 87 16.24 2.15 -11.09
#